data_AF-A0A9Q6S4V4-F1
#
_entry.id   AF-A0A9Q6S4V4-F1
#
_cell.length_a   1.000
_cell.length_b   1.000
_cell.length_c   1.000
_cell.angle_alpha   90.00
_cell.angle_beta   90.00
_cell.angle_gamma   90.00
#
_symmetry.space_group_name_H-M   'P 1'
#
loop_
_entity.id
_entity.type
_entity.pdbx_description
1 polymer ?
#
loop_
_entity_poly.entity_id
_entity_poly.type
_entity_poly.pdbx_seq_one_letter_code
_entity_poly.pdbx_strand_id
1 'polypeptide(L)'
;MNGEYIDIDAGNGQAFSAYLARPRQGSGPGLILLQEIFGINAYMMDMADRFAEEGYVVLVPDLFWRMKRGVNLGYTGEDFATALRYNDEFDVDLAITDIASTIRTLRSLDQHVGKVGAVGFCLGGKLAMLAAARTEIDCAVSYYGVGLDAYLEDVPSIRCPMVFHFAGNDALCPEATRETIQSALSALPAVEQYVYPGCDHAFATPQREHFDKPAAMMAYSRTLALLRKVLGPIYDLNSIWELHCYHEFESRDVDSIMPTMVSAPYVNHVPTMTGGVGYNDLKRFYKYHFVHANPGDARFIPISRTIGADRIVDEFIFCATHDREIDYMLPGLAPTGKYFEIPMLAVICFRGDKLYNEHIYWDQASVLVQIGVLDPTGLPIAGIQTAKKMIDETLPSNELMKNWASSEGKPI
;
A
#
# COMPACT_ATOMS: atom_id res chain seq x y z
N MET A 1 -6.90 -3.03 -15.68
CA MET A 1 -7.33 -4.26 -16.38
C MET A 1 -8.81 -4.08 -16.71
N ASN A 2 -9.40 -4.86 -17.62
CA ASN A 2 -10.84 -4.80 -17.82
C ASN A 2 -11.42 -6.10 -17.27
N GLY A 3 -12.08 -6.03 -16.11
CA GLY A 3 -12.85 -7.15 -15.61
C GLY A 3 -14.12 -7.36 -16.43
N GLU A 4 -14.79 -8.47 -16.17
CA GLU A 4 -16.04 -8.84 -16.84
C GLU A 4 -17.08 -9.25 -15.81
N TYR A 5 -18.35 -9.15 -16.17
CA TYR A 5 -19.42 -9.66 -15.31
C TYR A 5 -19.68 -11.14 -15.60
N ILE A 6 -19.80 -11.93 -14.53
CA ILE A 6 -20.18 -13.34 -14.57
C ILE A 6 -21.44 -13.57 -13.74
N ASP A 7 -22.16 -14.65 -14.01
CA ASP A 7 -23.29 -15.07 -13.18
C ASP A 7 -22.83 -15.99 -12.04
N ILE A 8 -23.37 -15.76 -10.85
CA ILE A 8 -23.24 -16.57 -9.65
C ILE A 8 -24.55 -17.32 -9.43
N ASP A 9 -24.49 -18.65 -9.36
CA ASP A 9 -25.66 -19.47 -9.04
C ASP A 9 -26.05 -19.29 -7.57
N ALA A 10 -27.22 -18.71 -7.33
CA ALA A 10 -27.80 -18.50 -6.00
C ALA A 10 -28.64 -19.70 -5.52
N GLY A 11 -28.74 -20.76 -6.34
CA GLY A 11 -29.61 -21.90 -6.14
C GLY A 11 -31.03 -21.66 -6.63
N ASN A 12 -31.82 -22.74 -6.70
CA ASN A 12 -33.24 -22.72 -7.09
C ASN A 12 -33.52 -22.05 -8.47
N GLY A 13 -32.55 -22.11 -9.38
CA GLY A 13 -32.64 -21.50 -10.71
C GLY A 13 -32.51 -19.97 -10.71
N GLN A 14 -32.08 -19.36 -9.61
CA GLN A 14 -31.77 -17.93 -9.52
C GLN A 14 -30.26 -17.71 -9.63
N ALA A 15 -29.86 -16.62 -10.27
CA ALA A 15 -28.47 -16.19 -10.35
C ALA A 15 -28.34 -14.68 -10.19
N PHE A 16 -27.21 -14.20 -9.66
CA PHE A 16 -26.87 -12.77 -9.57
C PHE A 16 -25.50 -12.49 -10.19
N SER A 17 -25.26 -11.24 -10.55
CA SER A 17 -24.03 -10.86 -11.24
C SER A 17 -22.87 -10.65 -10.26
N ALA A 18 -21.64 -10.92 -10.69
CA ALA A 18 -20.43 -10.50 -10.01
C ALA A 18 -19.41 -9.94 -11.01
N TYR A 19 -18.69 -8.88 -10.61
CA TYR A 19 -17.55 -8.38 -11.38
C TYR A 19 -16.32 -9.24 -11.10
N LEU A 20 -15.74 -9.82 -12.14
CA LEU A 20 -14.54 -10.65 -12.11
C LEU A 20 -13.33 -9.88 -12.63
N ALA A 21 -12.35 -9.65 -11.76
CA ALA A 21 -11.01 -9.18 -12.15
C ALA A 21 -10.00 -10.32 -12.04
N ARG A 22 -9.15 -10.48 -13.06
CA ARG A 22 -8.16 -11.56 -13.15
C ARG A 22 -6.74 -11.00 -13.10
N PRO A 23 -5.79 -11.70 -12.44
CA PRO A 23 -4.42 -11.24 -12.41
C PRO A 23 -3.77 -11.39 -13.78
N ARG A 24 -2.75 -10.57 -14.06
CA ARG A 24 -2.03 -10.56 -15.35
C ARG A 24 -1.44 -11.93 -15.72
N GLN A 25 -1.01 -12.68 -14.72
CA GLN A 25 -0.46 -14.03 -14.87
C GLN A 25 -1.52 -15.12 -15.17
N GLY A 26 -2.80 -14.76 -15.21
CA GLY A 26 -3.92 -15.62 -15.58
C GLY A 26 -4.61 -16.29 -14.39
N SER A 27 -3.85 -16.75 -13.39
CA SER A 27 -4.38 -17.48 -12.23
C SER A 27 -3.77 -17.04 -10.89
N GLY A 28 -4.48 -17.27 -9.80
CA GLY A 28 -4.00 -16.95 -8.45
C GLY A 28 -5.01 -17.24 -7.33
N PRO A 29 -4.67 -16.90 -6.08
CA PRO A 29 -5.57 -17.04 -4.93
C PRO A 29 -6.84 -16.20 -5.09
N GLY A 30 -7.91 -16.67 -4.46
CA GLY A 30 -9.22 -16.05 -4.52
C GLY A 30 -9.37 -14.89 -3.56
N LEU A 31 -10.07 -13.84 -4.00
CA LEU A 31 -10.50 -12.76 -3.13
C LEU A 31 -11.94 -12.36 -3.41
N ILE A 32 -12.78 -12.36 -2.39
CA ILE A 32 -14.12 -11.79 -2.45
C ILE A 32 -14.04 -10.35 -1.95
N LEU A 33 -14.47 -9.41 -2.78
CA LEU A 33 -14.47 -7.99 -2.46
C LEU A 33 -15.92 -7.54 -2.19
N LEU A 34 -16.19 -7.15 -0.95
CA LEU A 34 -17.55 -6.90 -0.44
C LEU A 34 -17.86 -5.40 -0.49
N GLN A 35 -18.97 -5.07 -1.16
CA GLN A 35 -19.39 -3.70 -1.46
C GLN A 35 -19.73 -2.84 -0.24
N GLU A 36 -19.59 -1.52 -0.43
CA GLU A 36 -20.27 -0.52 0.39
C GLU A 36 -21.78 -0.50 0.07
N ILE A 37 -22.50 0.49 0.60
CA ILE A 37 -23.94 0.70 0.37
C ILE A 37 -24.27 1.23 -1.05
N PHE A 38 -23.28 1.31 -1.94
CA PHE A 38 -23.42 1.93 -3.27
C PHE A 38 -23.47 0.91 -4.43
N GLY A 39 -23.49 -0.39 -4.13
CA GLY A 39 -23.43 -1.45 -5.13
C GLY A 39 -22.03 -1.66 -5.71
N ILE A 40 -21.95 -2.24 -6.91
CA ILE A 40 -20.69 -2.41 -7.65
C ILE A 40 -20.39 -1.12 -8.42
N ASN A 41 -20.01 -0.07 -7.70
CA ASN A 41 -19.67 1.21 -8.29
C ASN A 41 -18.21 1.26 -8.78
N ALA A 42 -17.80 2.41 -9.32
CA ALA A 42 -16.45 2.59 -9.87
C ALA A 42 -15.32 2.26 -8.88
N TYR A 43 -15.47 2.65 -7.61
CA TYR A 43 -14.47 2.36 -6.58
C TYR A 43 -14.30 0.86 -6.33
N MET A 44 -15.41 0.11 -6.28
CA MET A 44 -15.35 -1.34 -6.10
C MET A 44 -14.68 -2.05 -7.27
N MET A 45 -14.94 -1.60 -8.51
CA MET A 45 -14.26 -2.14 -9.70
C MET A 45 -12.76 -1.79 -9.71
N ASP A 46 -12.41 -0.53 -9.40
CA ASP A 46 -11.01 -0.08 -9.31
C ASP A 46 -10.23 -0.87 -8.25
N MET A 47 -10.84 -1.14 -7.09
CA MET A 47 -10.22 -1.94 -6.04
C MET A 47 -10.08 -3.42 -6.44
N ALA A 48 -11.05 -3.98 -7.16
CA ALA A 48 -10.96 -5.34 -7.68
C ALA A 48 -9.80 -5.47 -8.68
N ASP A 49 -9.69 -4.52 -9.61
CA ASP A 49 -8.58 -4.48 -10.58
C ASP A 49 -7.24 -4.28 -9.88
N ARG A 50 -7.19 -3.45 -8.83
CA ARG A 50 -5.98 -3.25 -8.03
C ARG A 50 -5.56 -4.51 -7.29
N PHE A 51 -6.48 -5.28 -6.70
CA PHE A 51 -6.14 -6.58 -6.11
C PHE A 51 -5.75 -7.61 -7.19
N ALA A 52 -6.33 -7.53 -8.39
CA ALA A 52 -5.86 -8.34 -9.51
C ALA A 52 -4.41 -8.00 -9.92
N GLU A 53 -3.99 -6.72 -9.86
CA GLU A 53 -2.59 -6.32 -10.06
C GLU A 53 -1.65 -6.95 -9.01
N GLU A 54 -2.16 -7.23 -7.80
CA GLU A 54 -1.42 -7.91 -6.73
C GLU A 54 -1.37 -9.44 -6.91
N GLY A 55 -2.07 -10.00 -7.90
CA GLY A 55 -2.03 -11.43 -8.23
C GLY A 55 -3.27 -12.24 -7.80
N TYR A 56 -4.34 -11.59 -7.36
CA TYR A 56 -5.57 -12.27 -6.91
C TYR A 56 -6.60 -12.42 -8.05
N VAL A 57 -7.37 -13.51 -8.02
CA VAL A 57 -8.63 -13.63 -8.78
C VAL A 57 -9.74 -13.06 -7.91
N VAL A 58 -10.33 -11.94 -8.33
CA VAL A 58 -11.23 -11.15 -7.49
C VAL A 58 -12.67 -11.21 -8.01
N LEU A 59 -13.62 -11.52 -7.12
CA LEU A 59 -15.05 -11.37 -7.38
C LEU A 59 -15.66 -10.28 -6.50
N VAL A 60 -16.41 -9.36 -7.12
CA VAL A 60 -17.30 -8.40 -6.45
C VAL A 60 -18.74 -8.83 -6.69
N PRO A 61 -19.42 -9.51 -5.74
CA PRO A 61 -20.81 -9.93 -5.93
C PRO A 61 -21.78 -8.75 -5.84
N ASP A 62 -22.82 -8.75 -6.67
CA ASP A 62 -23.95 -7.81 -6.56
C ASP A 62 -24.83 -8.23 -5.39
N LEU A 63 -24.57 -7.72 -4.19
CA LEU A 63 -25.29 -8.12 -2.98
C LEU A 63 -26.66 -7.44 -2.85
N PHE A 64 -26.97 -6.47 -3.72
CA PHE A 64 -28.27 -5.81 -3.75
C PHE A 64 -29.24 -6.42 -4.76
N TRP A 65 -28.84 -7.47 -5.47
CA TRP A 65 -29.60 -8.07 -6.57
C TRP A 65 -31.05 -8.45 -6.24
N ARG A 66 -31.35 -8.74 -4.96
CA ARG A 66 -32.70 -9.07 -4.46
C ARG A 66 -33.63 -7.85 -4.40
N MET A 67 -33.07 -6.67 -4.15
CA MET A 67 -33.78 -5.39 -4.17
C MET A 67 -33.79 -4.80 -5.58
N LYS A 68 -32.61 -4.71 -6.21
CA LYS A 68 -32.40 -4.25 -7.58
C LYS A 68 -31.10 -4.83 -8.12
N ARG A 69 -31.14 -5.43 -9.30
CA ARG A 69 -29.94 -5.92 -9.99
C ARG A 69 -29.10 -4.77 -10.54
N GLY A 70 -27.78 -4.92 -10.50
CA GLY A 70 -26.83 -4.01 -11.13
C GLY A 70 -26.85 -2.62 -10.49
N VAL A 71 -27.01 -2.54 -9.17
CA VAL A 71 -26.93 -1.26 -8.46
C VAL A 71 -25.51 -0.71 -8.60
N ASN A 72 -25.43 0.53 -9.07
CA ASN A 72 -24.22 1.32 -9.20
C ASN A 72 -24.60 2.77 -8.90
N LEU A 73 -24.28 3.23 -7.70
CA LEU A 73 -24.67 4.53 -7.17
C LEU A 73 -23.46 5.43 -6.97
N GLY A 74 -23.66 6.73 -7.22
CA GLY A 74 -22.76 7.79 -6.77
C GLY A 74 -22.86 8.05 -5.26
N TYR A 75 -22.05 9.00 -4.80
CA TYR A 75 -21.85 9.26 -3.37
C TYR A 75 -22.70 10.41 -2.79
N THR A 76 -23.50 11.09 -3.61
CA THR A 76 -24.23 12.31 -3.22
C THR A 76 -25.66 12.31 -3.76
N GLY A 77 -26.48 13.26 -3.29
CA GLY A 77 -27.82 13.50 -3.82
C GLY A 77 -28.78 12.30 -3.68
N GLU A 78 -29.56 12.06 -4.73
CA GLU A 78 -30.56 10.97 -4.78
C GLU A 78 -29.93 9.58 -4.68
N ASP A 79 -28.72 9.40 -5.22
CA ASP A 79 -27.98 8.15 -5.13
C ASP A 79 -27.64 7.82 -3.68
N PHE A 80 -27.17 8.82 -2.91
CA PHE A 80 -26.90 8.63 -1.48
C PHE A 80 -28.18 8.31 -0.69
N ALA A 81 -29.28 9.00 -0.96
CA ALA A 81 -30.56 8.70 -0.33
C ALA A 81 -31.06 7.29 -0.68
N THR A 82 -30.83 6.83 -1.91
CA THR A 82 -31.16 5.47 -2.36
C THR A 82 -30.27 4.42 -1.69
N ALA A 83 -28.98 4.69 -1.56
CA ALA A 83 -28.03 3.84 -0.86
C ALA A 83 -28.43 3.60 0.61
N LEU A 84 -28.89 4.66 1.30
CA LEU A 84 -29.40 4.54 2.68
C LEU A 84 -30.63 3.63 2.74
N ARG A 85 -31.61 3.79 1.84
CA ARG A 85 -32.78 2.90 1.80
C ARG A 85 -32.40 1.44 1.56
N TYR A 86 -31.50 1.19 0.61
CA TYR A 86 -31.03 -0.18 0.36
C TYR A 86 -30.29 -0.77 1.55
N ASN A 87 -29.53 0.03 2.29
CA ASN A 87 -28.88 -0.42 3.51
C ASN A 87 -29.90 -0.74 4.62
N ASP A 88 -30.96 0.06 4.77
CA ASP A 88 -32.01 -0.16 5.78
C ASP A 88 -32.84 -1.42 5.49
N GLU A 89 -33.07 -1.73 4.22
CA GLU A 89 -33.79 -2.94 3.76
C GLU A 89 -32.88 -4.18 3.62
N PHE A 90 -31.57 -4.05 3.86
CA PHE A 90 -30.58 -5.08 3.58
C PHE A 90 -30.67 -6.28 4.55
N ASP A 91 -30.96 -7.46 4.01
CA ASP A 91 -30.91 -8.71 4.76
C ASP A 91 -29.49 -9.27 4.80
N VAL A 92 -28.87 -9.17 5.99
CA VAL A 92 -27.49 -9.61 6.23
C VAL A 92 -27.34 -11.12 6.10
N ASP A 93 -28.31 -11.92 6.54
CA ASP A 93 -28.20 -13.38 6.53
C ASP A 93 -28.33 -13.94 5.10
N LEU A 94 -29.22 -13.35 4.30
CA LEU A 94 -29.28 -13.65 2.86
C LEU A 94 -27.99 -13.24 2.15
N ALA A 95 -27.40 -12.09 2.50
CA ALA A 95 -26.12 -11.66 1.93
C ALA A 95 -24.97 -12.63 2.25
N ILE A 96 -24.92 -13.21 3.46
CA ILE A 96 -23.93 -14.25 3.81
C ILE A 96 -24.15 -15.52 2.97
N THR A 97 -25.40 -15.88 2.67
CA THR A 97 -25.72 -16.99 1.76
C THR A 97 -25.24 -16.71 0.33
N ASP A 98 -25.40 -15.47 -0.14
CA ASP A 98 -24.92 -15.03 -1.46
C ASP A 98 -23.38 -14.98 -1.51
N ILE A 99 -22.72 -14.57 -0.42
CA ILE A 99 -21.25 -14.64 -0.28
C ILE A 99 -20.77 -16.10 -0.33
N ALA A 100 -21.43 -17.02 0.36
CA ALA A 100 -21.09 -18.45 0.30
C ALA A 100 -21.22 -19.01 -1.13
N SER A 101 -22.22 -18.56 -1.89
CA SER A 101 -22.41 -18.92 -3.30
C SER A 101 -21.32 -18.33 -4.20
N THR A 102 -20.89 -17.11 -3.89
CA THR A 102 -19.77 -16.45 -4.56
C THR A 102 -18.45 -17.18 -4.31
N ILE A 103 -18.19 -17.62 -3.07
CA ILE A 103 -17.01 -18.43 -2.72
C ILE A 103 -17.00 -19.75 -3.49
N ARG A 104 -18.13 -20.47 -3.56
CA ARG A 104 -18.24 -21.71 -4.34
C ARG A 104 -17.97 -21.48 -5.82
N THR A 105 -18.52 -20.41 -6.38
CA THR A 105 -18.30 -20.06 -7.79
C THR A 105 -16.83 -19.72 -8.04
N LEU A 106 -16.22 -18.89 -7.18
CA LEU A 106 -14.79 -18.56 -7.28
C LEU A 106 -13.93 -19.82 -7.28
N ARG A 107 -14.20 -20.75 -6.35
CA ARG A 107 -13.46 -22.02 -6.25
C ARG A 107 -13.59 -22.91 -7.49
N SER A 108 -14.64 -22.73 -8.28
CA SER A 108 -14.88 -23.47 -9.52
C SER A 108 -14.26 -22.86 -10.77
N LEU A 109 -13.73 -21.63 -10.68
CA LEU A 109 -13.06 -20.96 -11.80
C LEU A 109 -11.72 -21.63 -12.11
N ASP A 110 -11.45 -21.90 -13.38
CA ASP A 110 -10.15 -22.45 -13.83
C ASP A 110 -8.96 -21.55 -13.45
N GLN A 111 -9.21 -20.25 -13.25
CA GLN A 111 -8.20 -19.27 -12.87
C GLN A 111 -7.89 -19.30 -11.36
N HIS A 112 -8.73 -19.90 -10.53
CA HIS A 112 -8.53 -19.91 -9.09
C HIS A 112 -7.53 -20.99 -8.67
N VAL A 113 -6.55 -20.60 -7.86
CA VAL A 113 -5.55 -21.51 -7.28
C VAL A 113 -5.38 -21.19 -5.80
N GLY A 114 -5.63 -22.18 -4.94
CA GLY A 114 -5.31 -22.10 -3.52
C GLY A 114 -6.47 -21.61 -2.66
N LYS A 115 -6.19 -20.60 -1.83
CA LYS A 115 -7.05 -20.14 -0.74
C LYS A 115 -7.93 -18.96 -1.15
N VAL A 116 -8.98 -18.71 -0.36
CA VAL A 116 -9.94 -17.62 -0.61
C VAL A 116 -10.03 -16.70 0.60
N GLY A 117 -9.75 -15.41 0.42
CA GLY A 117 -10.00 -14.39 1.44
C GLY A 117 -11.18 -13.48 1.11
N ALA A 118 -11.54 -12.62 2.07
CA ALA A 118 -12.50 -11.55 1.87
C ALA A 118 -11.95 -10.18 2.29
N VAL A 119 -12.21 -9.13 1.53
CA VAL A 119 -11.99 -7.73 1.94
C VAL A 119 -13.31 -7.00 1.78
N GLY A 120 -13.70 -6.17 2.74
CA GLY A 120 -14.91 -5.36 2.63
C GLY A 120 -14.81 -3.99 3.25
N PHE A 121 -15.60 -3.07 2.71
CA PHE A 121 -15.65 -1.66 3.09
C PHE A 121 -17.04 -1.27 3.61
N CYS A 122 -17.12 -0.54 4.73
CA CYS A 122 -18.39 -0.11 5.34
C CYS A 122 -19.32 -1.30 5.62
N LEU A 123 -20.45 -1.42 4.91
CA LEU A 123 -21.32 -2.61 4.92
C LEU A 123 -20.52 -3.89 4.67
N GLY A 124 -19.66 -3.88 3.65
CA GLY A 124 -18.75 -4.97 3.33
C GLY A 124 -17.79 -5.30 4.47
N GLY A 125 -17.38 -4.33 5.29
CA GLY A 125 -16.51 -4.56 6.45
C GLY A 125 -17.21 -5.40 7.53
N LYS A 126 -18.52 -5.18 7.73
CA LYS A 126 -19.37 -6.05 8.56
C LYS A 126 -19.51 -7.44 7.93
N LEU A 127 -19.80 -7.49 6.64
CA LEU A 127 -19.95 -8.74 5.92
C LEU A 127 -18.66 -9.57 5.90
N ALA A 128 -17.47 -8.94 5.90
CA ALA A 128 -16.19 -9.63 5.98
C ALA A 128 -15.99 -10.34 7.33
N MET A 129 -16.38 -9.70 8.45
CA MET A 129 -16.37 -10.34 9.78
C MET A 129 -17.34 -11.52 9.84
N LEU A 130 -18.55 -11.33 9.32
CA LEU A 130 -19.56 -12.39 9.32
C LEU A 130 -19.20 -13.53 8.37
N ALA A 131 -18.58 -13.24 7.22
CA ALA A 131 -18.06 -14.27 6.32
C ALA A 131 -16.98 -15.11 7.02
N ALA A 132 -16.09 -14.47 7.79
CA ALA A 132 -15.07 -15.17 8.58
C ALA A 132 -15.65 -16.06 9.70
N ALA A 133 -16.83 -15.71 10.22
CA ALA A 133 -17.52 -16.48 11.26
C ALA A 133 -18.44 -17.58 10.71
N ARG A 134 -19.03 -17.37 9.53
CA ARG A 134 -20.18 -18.16 9.03
C ARG A 134 -19.92 -18.87 7.69
N THR A 135 -18.77 -18.65 7.07
CA THR A 135 -18.41 -19.28 5.79
C THR A 135 -16.99 -19.86 5.84
N GLU A 136 -16.59 -20.56 4.78
CA GLU A 136 -15.25 -21.12 4.64
C GLU A 136 -14.32 -20.16 3.88
N ILE A 137 -13.76 -19.17 4.57
CA ILE A 137 -12.67 -18.32 4.04
C ILE A 137 -11.40 -18.45 4.90
N ASP A 138 -10.27 -18.17 4.29
CA ASP A 138 -8.94 -18.37 4.87
C ASP A 138 -8.42 -17.15 5.63
N CYS A 139 -8.90 -15.93 5.30
CA CYS A 139 -8.69 -14.70 6.05
C CYS A 139 -9.70 -13.62 5.64
N ALA A 140 -9.87 -12.59 6.48
CA ALA A 140 -10.74 -11.46 6.15
C ALA A 140 -10.19 -10.10 6.58
N VAL A 141 -10.58 -9.05 5.86
CA VAL A 141 -10.23 -7.66 6.19
C VAL A 141 -11.47 -6.79 6.22
N SER A 142 -11.63 -6.06 7.32
CA SER A 142 -12.73 -5.11 7.53
C SER A 142 -12.19 -3.68 7.52
N TYR A 143 -12.67 -2.87 6.57
CA TYR A 143 -12.45 -1.44 6.54
C TYR A 143 -13.68 -0.71 7.06
N TYR A 144 -13.50 0.05 8.16
CA TYR A 144 -14.52 0.90 8.78
C TYR A 144 -15.90 0.24 8.82
N GLY A 145 -15.95 -1.01 9.30
CA GLY A 145 -17.20 -1.78 9.38
C GLY A 145 -18.21 -1.12 10.32
N VAL A 146 -19.47 -1.00 9.87
CA VAL A 146 -20.56 -0.37 10.63
C VAL A 146 -21.50 -1.43 11.21
N GLY A 147 -21.90 -1.25 12.47
CA GLY A 147 -22.84 -2.14 13.16
C GLY A 147 -22.24 -3.50 13.52
N LEU A 148 -20.94 -3.58 13.77
CA LEU A 148 -20.25 -4.82 14.19
C LEU A 148 -20.66 -5.25 15.61
N ASP A 149 -21.01 -4.28 16.46
CA ASP A 149 -21.46 -4.45 17.85
C ASP A 149 -22.76 -5.26 17.95
N ALA A 150 -23.59 -5.26 16.90
CA ALA A 150 -24.78 -6.12 16.82
C ALA A 150 -24.46 -7.60 16.60
N TYR A 151 -23.21 -7.96 16.29
CA TYR A 151 -22.79 -9.31 15.90
C TYR A 151 -21.62 -9.84 16.73
N LEU A 152 -21.44 -9.35 17.96
CA LEU A 152 -20.36 -9.82 18.83
C LEU A 152 -20.50 -11.31 19.21
N GLU A 153 -21.71 -11.86 19.14
CA GLU A 153 -21.96 -13.30 19.36
C GLU A 153 -21.34 -14.19 18.26
N ASP A 154 -21.04 -13.62 17.08
CA ASP A 154 -20.36 -14.33 15.99
C ASP A 154 -18.84 -14.37 16.18
N VAL A 155 -18.26 -13.50 17.01
CA VAL A 155 -16.81 -13.38 17.19
C VAL A 155 -16.17 -14.70 17.63
N PRO A 156 -16.74 -15.46 18.60
CA PRO A 156 -16.21 -16.78 18.97
C PRO A 156 -16.25 -17.83 17.85
N SER A 157 -16.94 -17.57 16.73
CA SER A 157 -17.02 -18.46 15.56
C SER A 157 -15.98 -18.14 14.49
N ILE A 158 -15.25 -17.02 14.59
CA ILE A 158 -14.18 -16.66 13.66
C ILE A 158 -13.03 -17.67 13.79
N ARG A 159 -12.62 -18.28 12.67
CA ARG A 159 -11.55 -19.31 12.63
C ARG A 159 -10.33 -18.91 11.83
N CYS A 160 -10.39 -17.80 11.10
CA CYS A 160 -9.32 -17.33 10.24
C CYS A 160 -8.68 -16.03 10.76
N PRO A 161 -7.43 -15.73 10.38
CA PRO A 161 -6.82 -14.44 10.65
C PRO A 161 -7.64 -13.27 10.07
N MET A 162 -7.70 -12.17 10.81
CA MET A 162 -8.37 -10.95 10.36
C MET A 162 -7.58 -9.68 10.64
N VAL A 163 -7.80 -8.66 9.82
CA VAL A 163 -7.36 -7.29 10.07
C VAL A 163 -8.57 -6.35 10.08
N PHE A 164 -8.66 -5.49 11.09
CA PHE A 164 -9.67 -4.44 11.19
C PHE A 164 -9.01 -3.05 11.11
N HIS A 165 -9.53 -2.21 10.23
CA HIS A 165 -9.11 -0.82 10.05
C HIS A 165 -10.23 0.13 10.49
N PHE A 166 -10.06 0.76 11.65
CA PHE A 166 -11.03 1.70 12.23
C PHE A 166 -10.62 3.15 11.98
N ALA A 167 -11.56 3.99 11.54
CA ALA A 167 -11.39 5.44 11.54
C ALA A 167 -11.52 5.98 12.98
N GLY A 168 -10.59 6.83 13.40
CA GLY A 168 -10.56 7.34 14.78
C GLY A 168 -11.71 8.28 15.13
N ASN A 169 -12.23 9.02 14.14
CA ASN A 169 -13.28 10.02 14.30
C ASN A 169 -14.63 9.59 13.67
N ASP A 170 -14.80 8.28 13.39
CA ASP A 170 -15.99 7.76 12.69
C ASP A 170 -17.27 7.93 13.53
N ALA A 171 -18.17 8.82 13.10
CA ALA A 171 -19.45 9.04 13.79
C ALA A 171 -20.40 7.83 13.70
N LEU A 172 -20.22 6.93 12.71
CA LEU A 172 -20.99 5.69 12.57
C LEU A 172 -20.47 4.57 13.49
N CYS A 173 -19.26 4.73 14.03
CA CYS A 173 -18.68 3.85 15.05
C CYS A 173 -18.02 4.70 16.15
N PRO A 174 -18.82 5.36 17.03
CA PRO A 174 -18.28 6.22 18.09
C PRO A 174 -17.31 5.46 18.99
N GLU A 175 -16.40 6.19 19.65
CA GLU A 175 -15.31 5.61 20.46
C GLU A 175 -15.76 4.50 21.42
N ALA A 176 -16.84 4.70 22.19
CA ALA A 176 -17.36 3.68 23.10
C ALA A 176 -17.83 2.39 22.38
N THR A 177 -18.43 2.53 21.20
CA THR A 177 -18.84 1.39 20.36
C THR A 177 -17.61 0.68 19.80
N ARG A 178 -16.64 1.45 19.30
CA ARG A 178 -15.35 0.93 18.83
C ARG A 178 -14.64 0.16 19.95
N GLU A 179 -14.50 0.72 21.15
CA GLU A 179 -13.87 0.04 22.29
C GLU A 179 -14.56 -1.28 22.64
N THR A 180 -15.89 -1.33 22.57
CA THR A 180 -16.67 -2.55 22.80
C THR A 180 -16.32 -3.63 21.77
N ILE A 181 -16.32 -3.26 20.48
CA ILE A 181 -15.93 -4.15 19.38
C ILE A 181 -14.47 -4.60 19.55
N GLN A 182 -13.55 -3.67 19.81
CA GLN A 182 -12.13 -3.98 19.94
C GLN A 182 -11.85 -4.93 21.10
N SER A 183 -12.57 -4.77 22.22
CA SER A 183 -12.47 -5.65 23.39
C SER A 183 -12.92 -7.07 23.05
N ALA A 184 -14.03 -7.23 22.33
CA ALA A 184 -14.52 -8.53 21.90
C ALA A 184 -13.53 -9.23 20.95
N LEU A 185 -12.98 -8.47 19.98
CA LEU A 185 -12.02 -8.97 19.00
C LEU A 185 -10.66 -9.32 19.62
N SER A 186 -10.24 -8.63 20.69
CA SER A 186 -8.94 -8.86 21.35
C SER A 186 -8.82 -10.24 22.00
N ALA A 187 -9.93 -10.96 22.18
CA ALA A 187 -9.92 -12.34 22.63
C ALA A 187 -9.39 -13.32 21.56
N LEU A 188 -9.28 -12.89 20.29
CA LEU A 188 -8.86 -13.72 19.18
C LEU A 188 -7.38 -13.46 18.83
N PRO A 189 -6.48 -14.46 18.97
CA PRO A 189 -5.03 -14.27 18.80
C PRO A 189 -4.59 -13.99 17.36
N ALA A 190 -5.45 -14.25 16.38
CA ALA A 190 -5.16 -14.02 14.95
C ALA A 190 -5.86 -12.77 14.39
N VAL A 191 -6.32 -11.87 15.26
CA VAL A 191 -6.98 -10.62 14.87
C VAL A 191 -6.06 -9.44 15.16
N GLU A 192 -5.75 -8.67 14.12
CA GLU A 192 -5.04 -7.40 14.23
C GLU A 192 -6.01 -6.23 14.06
N GLN A 193 -5.80 -5.17 14.83
CA GLN A 193 -6.71 -4.02 14.87
C GLN A 193 -5.91 -2.73 14.80
N TYR A 194 -6.30 -1.84 13.89
CA TYR A 194 -5.63 -0.58 13.65
C TYR A 194 -6.63 0.56 13.72
N VAL A 195 -6.32 1.58 14.52
CA VAL A 195 -7.08 2.83 14.59
C VAL A 195 -6.27 3.91 13.86
N TYR A 196 -6.94 4.68 13.01
CA TYR A 196 -6.35 5.77 12.24
C TYR A 196 -6.79 7.11 12.83
N PRO A 197 -5.97 7.76 13.68
CA PRO A 197 -6.34 8.99 14.36
C PRO A 197 -6.64 10.11 13.35
N GLY A 198 -7.69 10.89 13.61
CA GLY A 198 -8.07 12.01 12.74
C GLY A 198 -8.85 11.61 11.47
N CYS A 199 -8.91 10.32 11.13
CA CYS A 199 -9.66 9.83 9.97
C CYS A 199 -11.14 9.64 10.30
N ASP A 200 -12.02 9.94 9.34
CA ASP A 200 -13.47 9.71 9.41
C ASP A 200 -13.87 8.50 8.55
N HIS A 201 -15.16 8.16 8.55
CA HIS A 201 -15.73 7.08 7.75
C HIS A 201 -15.36 7.21 6.27
N ALA A 202 -15.10 6.07 5.62
CA ALA A 202 -14.67 5.99 4.23
C ALA A 202 -13.32 6.65 3.90
N PHE A 203 -12.40 6.77 4.88
CA PHE A 203 -11.06 7.35 4.66
C PHE A 203 -10.24 6.70 3.54
N ALA A 204 -10.56 5.46 3.16
CA ALA A 204 -9.82 4.72 2.14
C ALA A 204 -10.30 4.99 0.70
N THR A 205 -11.40 5.72 0.51
CA THR A 205 -12.09 5.86 -0.78
C THR A 205 -11.78 7.22 -1.43
N PRO A 206 -10.94 7.29 -2.49
CA PRO A 206 -10.45 8.55 -3.07
C PRO A 206 -11.52 9.55 -3.51
N GLN A 207 -12.71 9.05 -3.86
CA GLN A 207 -13.84 9.84 -4.34
C GLN A 207 -14.70 10.42 -3.20
N ARG A 208 -14.39 10.11 -1.93
CA ARG A 208 -15.12 10.58 -0.75
C ARG A 208 -14.44 11.79 -0.14
N GLU A 209 -15.23 12.66 0.50
CA GLU A 209 -14.75 13.88 1.17
C GLU A 209 -13.67 13.58 2.23
N HIS A 210 -13.84 12.48 2.98
CA HIS A 210 -12.96 12.10 4.08
C HIS A 210 -11.74 11.29 3.65
N PHE A 211 -11.43 11.21 2.35
CA PHE A 211 -10.27 10.47 1.87
C PHE A 211 -8.97 10.97 2.52
N ASP A 212 -8.30 10.08 3.25
CA ASP A 212 -6.98 10.32 3.81
C ASP A 212 -5.97 9.37 3.13
N LYS A 213 -5.21 9.91 2.19
CA LYS A 213 -4.27 9.12 1.38
C LYS A 213 -3.22 8.38 2.24
N PRO A 214 -2.55 9.02 3.23
CA PRO A 214 -1.61 8.32 4.11
C PRO A 214 -2.23 7.13 4.86
N ALA A 215 -3.39 7.30 5.50
CA ALA A 215 -4.09 6.24 6.21
C ALA A 215 -4.53 5.14 5.26
N ALA A 216 -5.10 5.50 4.10
CA ALA A 216 -5.52 4.55 3.07
C ALA A 216 -4.35 3.67 2.59
N MET A 217 -3.18 4.28 2.32
CA MET A 217 -1.98 3.55 1.91
C MET A 217 -1.46 2.62 3.00
N MET A 218 -1.45 3.07 4.26
CA MET A 218 -0.99 2.26 5.38
C MET A 218 -1.94 1.08 5.66
N ALA A 219 -3.26 1.32 5.61
CA ALA A 219 -4.27 0.28 5.69
C ALA A 219 -4.13 -0.74 4.57
N TYR A 220 -3.95 -0.29 3.33
CA TYR A 220 -3.71 -1.17 2.18
C TYR A 220 -2.46 -2.04 2.35
N SER A 221 -1.35 -1.47 2.86
CA SER A 221 -0.11 -2.23 3.10
C SER A 221 -0.31 -3.34 4.14
N ARG A 222 -1.03 -3.04 5.23
CA ARG A 222 -1.40 -4.00 6.29
C ARG A 222 -2.36 -5.08 5.78
N THR A 223 -3.30 -4.71 4.91
CA THR A 223 -4.17 -5.64 4.20
C THR A 223 -3.34 -6.62 3.36
N LEU A 224 -2.41 -6.12 2.54
CA LEU A 224 -1.52 -6.98 1.75
C LEU A 224 -0.64 -7.87 2.63
N ALA A 225 -0.19 -7.39 3.79
CA ALA A 225 0.58 -8.21 4.73
C ALA A 225 -0.22 -9.45 5.16
N LEU A 226 -1.50 -9.29 5.52
CA LEU A 226 -2.38 -10.42 5.84
C LEU A 226 -2.61 -11.33 4.63
N LEU A 227 -3.03 -10.75 3.51
CA LEU A 227 -3.41 -11.52 2.32
C LEU A 227 -2.22 -12.33 1.79
N ARG A 228 -1.03 -11.73 1.66
CA ARG A 228 0.18 -12.43 1.19
C ARG A 228 0.63 -13.51 2.18
N LYS A 229 0.52 -13.26 3.49
CA LYS A 229 0.85 -14.25 4.54
C LYS A 229 -0.06 -15.47 4.50
N VAL A 230 -1.35 -15.28 4.23
CA VAL A 230 -2.35 -16.37 4.33
C VAL A 230 -2.61 -17.04 2.98
N LEU A 231 -2.83 -16.23 1.94
CA LEU A 231 -3.27 -16.65 0.61
C LEU A 231 -2.11 -16.77 -0.39
N GLY A 232 -1.07 -15.95 -0.23
CA GLY A 232 -0.13 -15.62 -1.31
C GLY A 232 -0.78 -14.70 -2.37
N PRO A 233 -0.16 -14.50 -3.54
CA PRO A 233 1.18 -14.95 -3.89
C PRO A 233 2.24 -14.21 -3.06
N ILE A 234 3.37 -14.89 -2.84
CA ILE A 234 4.54 -14.32 -2.19
C ILE A 234 5.54 -13.98 -3.29
N TYR A 235 5.82 -12.69 -3.46
CA TYR A 235 6.80 -12.21 -4.42
C TYR A 235 8.18 -12.12 -3.74
N ASP A 236 9.22 -12.57 -4.45
CA ASP A 236 10.59 -12.31 -4.04
C ASP A 236 10.95 -10.86 -4.41
N LEU A 237 10.55 -9.93 -3.55
CA LEU A 237 10.78 -8.50 -3.74
C LEU A 237 12.28 -8.19 -3.85
N ASN A 238 13.14 -8.97 -3.17
CA ASN A 238 14.58 -8.80 -3.26
C ASN A 238 15.07 -9.06 -4.68
N SER A 239 14.71 -10.22 -5.27
CA SER A 239 15.11 -10.56 -6.63
C SER A 239 14.52 -9.59 -7.68
N ILE A 240 13.28 -9.12 -7.47
CA ILE A 240 12.66 -8.11 -8.35
C ILE A 240 13.46 -6.80 -8.30
N TRP A 241 13.86 -6.38 -7.11
CA TRP A 241 14.64 -5.15 -6.93
C TRP A 241 16.06 -5.27 -7.50
N GLU A 242 16.76 -6.37 -7.22
CA GLU A 242 18.09 -6.63 -7.77
C GLU A 242 18.09 -6.64 -9.31
N LEU A 243 17.05 -7.19 -9.93
CA LEU A 243 16.89 -7.13 -11.38
C LEU A 243 16.70 -5.70 -11.90
N HIS A 244 15.90 -4.90 -11.21
CA HIS A 244 15.72 -3.48 -11.54
C HIS A 244 17.05 -2.73 -11.45
N CYS A 245 17.76 -2.84 -10.32
CA CYS A 245 19.07 -2.22 -10.12
C CYS A 245 20.11 -2.68 -11.15
N TYR A 246 20.11 -3.97 -11.51
CA TYR A 246 20.99 -4.47 -12.56
C TYR A 246 20.79 -3.72 -13.88
N HIS A 247 19.53 -3.46 -14.25
CA HIS A 247 19.24 -2.70 -15.46
C HIS A 247 19.57 -1.21 -15.35
N GLU A 248 19.41 -0.61 -14.16
CA GLU A 248 19.73 0.79 -13.90
C GLU A 248 21.22 1.07 -13.88
N PHE A 249 22.00 0.25 -13.17
CA PHE A 249 23.39 0.59 -12.83
C PHE A 249 24.42 -0.21 -13.63
N GLU A 250 24.11 -1.46 -13.98
CA GLU A 250 25.06 -2.35 -14.66
C GLU A 250 24.84 -2.42 -16.17
N SER A 251 23.68 -2.89 -16.63
CA SER A 251 23.40 -2.91 -18.07
C SER A 251 23.09 -1.52 -18.61
N ARG A 252 22.65 -0.60 -17.74
CA ARG A 252 22.29 0.79 -18.06
C ARG A 252 21.34 0.88 -19.26
N ASP A 253 20.31 0.04 -19.26
CA ASP A 253 19.38 -0.13 -20.38
C ASP A 253 17.95 0.24 -19.99
N VAL A 254 17.53 1.44 -20.38
CA VAL A 254 16.20 1.98 -20.11
C VAL A 254 15.08 1.14 -20.71
N ASP A 255 15.29 0.49 -21.85
CA ASP A 255 14.27 -0.34 -22.47
C ASP A 255 14.07 -1.66 -21.71
N SER A 256 15.06 -2.09 -20.92
CA SER A 256 14.95 -3.20 -19.95
C SER A 256 14.46 -2.77 -18.56
N ILE A 257 14.72 -1.52 -18.14
CA ILE A 257 14.20 -0.97 -16.86
C ILE A 257 12.67 -0.87 -16.89
N MET A 258 12.12 -0.18 -17.88
CA MET A 258 10.69 0.19 -17.88
C MET A 258 9.72 -1.00 -17.78
N PRO A 259 9.98 -2.18 -18.38
CA PRO A 259 9.14 -3.37 -18.22
C PRO A 259 9.03 -3.90 -16.78
N THR A 260 10.01 -3.64 -15.92
CA THR A 260 10.00 -4.05 -14.50
C THR A 260 9.03 -3.22 -13.64
N MET A 261 8.52 -2.11 -14.17
CA MET A 261 7.62 -1.21 -13.46
C MET A 261 6.16 -1.38 -13.91
N VAL A 262 5.22 -0.86 -13.12
CA VAL A 262 3.80 -0.76 -13.47
C VAL A 262 3.58 0.21 -14.65
N SER A 263 2.37 0.28 -15.19
CA SER A 263 2.02 1.13 -16.34
C SER A 263 2.05 2.63 -16.04
N ALA A 264 1.79 3.02 -14.78
CA ALA A 264 1.87 4.40 -14.29
C ALA A 264 2.84 4.50 -13.10
N PRO A 265 4.16 4.32 -13.33
CA PRO A 265 5.15 4.35 -12.27
C PRO A 265 5.55 5.79 -11.94
N TYR A 266 6.23 6.01 -10.81
CA TYR A 266 6.95 7.27 -10.60
C TYR A 266 8.17 7.13 -9.71
N VAL A 267 9.12 8.04 -9.88
CA VAL A 267 10.29 8.20 -9.00
C VAL A 267 10.29 9.63 -8.48
N ASN A 268 10.58 9.79 -7.18
CA ASN A 268 10.78 11.09 -6.56
C ASN A 268 12.06 11.07 -5.71
N HIS A 269 13.05 11.80 -6.20
CA HIS A 269 14.21 12.20 -5.42
C HIS A 269 13.82 13.36 -4.51
N VAL A 270 13.47 13.04 -3.27
CA VAL A 270 12.74 13.93 -2.35
C VAL A 270 13.43 15.29 -2.14
N PRO A 271 14.77 15.37 -1.94
CA PRO A 271 15.42 16.64 -1.64
C PRO A 271 15.42 17.64 -2.80
N THR A 272 15.34 17.17 -4.05
CA THR A 272 15.39 18.01 -5.25
C THR A 272 14.10 17.98 -6.05
N MET A 273 13.14 17.13 -5.67
CA MET A 273 11.89 16.86 -6.38
C MET A 273 12.10 16.47 -7.86
N THR A 274 13.23 15.83 -8.17
CA THR A 274 13.51 15.33 -9.52
C THR A 274 12.99 13.90 -9.70
N GLY A 275 12.76 13.50 -10.94
CA GLY A 275 12.25 12.19 -11.29
C GLY A 275 11.29 12.26 -12.47
N GLY A 276 10.29 11.39 -12.47
CA GLY A 276 9.25 11.36 -13.51
C GLY A 276 8.00 10.65 -13.02
N VAL A 277 6.83 11.07 -13.52
CA VAL A 277 5.52 10.51 -13.16
C VAL A 277 4.83 9.98 -14.42
N GLY A 278 4.42 8.73 -14.38
CA GLY A 278 3.90 8.02 -15.55
C GLY A 278 4.99 7.52 -16.49
N TYR A 279 4.62 6.59 -17.38
CA TYR A 279 5.57 5.84 -18.19
C TYR A 279 6.51 6.73 -19.03
N ASN A 280 5.95 7.71 -19.74
CA ASN A 280 6.71 8.52 -20.70
C ASN A 280 7.68 9.49 -20.00
N ASP A 281 7.22 10.18 -18.96
CA ASP A 281 8.08 11.13 -18.24
C ASP A 281 9.17 10.41 -17.45
N LEU A 282 8.84 9.26 -16.83
CA LEU A 282 9.84 8.45 -16.14
C LEU A 282 10.87 7.86 -17.11
N LYS A 283 10.43 7.32 -18.25
CA LYS A 283 11.33 6.83 -19.30
C LYS A 283 12.27 7.92 -19.81
N ARG A 284 11.75 9.14 -20.01
CA ARG A 284 12.56 10.31 -20.39
C ARG A 284 13.57 10.65 -19.30
N PHE A 285 13.14 10.68 -18.04
CA PHE A 285 14.01 10.91 -16.90
C PHE A 285 15.17 9.91 -16.84
N TYR A 286 14.87 8.60 -16.89
CA TYR A 286 15.92 7.57 -16.86
C TYR A 286 16.91 7.69 -18.01
N LYS A 287 16.41 7.94 -19.22
CA LYS A 287 17.24 8.00 -20.43
C LYS A 287 18.20 9.18 -20.47
N TYR A 288 17.78 10.33 -19.97
CA TYR A 288 18.52 11.58 -20.18
C TYR A 288 19.09 12.20 -18.90
N HIS A 289 18.63 11.80 -17.71
CA HIS A 289 18.95 12.48 -16.46
C HIS A 289 19.40 11.56 -15.30
N PHE A 290 19.40 10.24 -15.47
CA PHE A 290 19.70 9.31 -14.37
C PHE A 290 20.70 8.21 -14.73
N VAL A 291 20.32 7.24 -15.58
CA VAL A 291 21.06 5.98 -15.80
C VAL A 291 22.52 6.19 -16.24
N HIS A 292 22.79 7.26 -16.99
CA HIS A 292 24.13 7.61 -17.45
C HIS A 292 24.71 8.88 -16.79
N ALA A 293 24.00 9.45 -15.81
CA ALA A 293 24.36 10.73 -15.18
C ALA A 293 25.42 10.58 -14.07
N ASN A 294 25.58 9.38 -13.49
CA ASN A 294 26.52 9.19 -12.39
C ASN A 294 27.99 9.35 -12.80
N PRO A 295 28.83 9.94 -11.93
CA PRO A 295 30.29 9.96 -12.08
C PRO A 295 30.88 8.56 -12.29
N GLY A 296 32.03 8.49 -12.97
CA GLY A 296 32.69 7.22 -13.27
C GLY A 296 33.23 6.49 -12.03
N ASP A 297 33.48 7.23 -10.95
CA ASP A 297 33.91 6.72 -9.64
C ASP A 297 32.75 6.49 -8.66
N ALA A 298 31.50 6.66 -9.12
CA ALA A 298 30.33 6.47 -8.29
C ALA A 298 30.29 5.07 -7.67
N ARG A 299 30.11 5.00 -6.35
CA ARG A 299 30.02 3.76 -5.59
C ARG A 299 28.84 3.81 -4.62
N PHE A 300 28.17 2.68 -4.50
CA PHE A 300 27.09 2.45 -3.55
C PHE A 300 27.59 1.47 -2.50
N ILE A 301 27.55 1.86 -1.22
CA ILE A 301 27.90 1.00 -0.09
C ILE A 301 26.59 0.60 0.61
N PRO A 302 26.11 -0.63 0.46
CA PRO A 302 24.91 -1.09 1.16
C PRO A 302 25.14 -1.06 2.68
N ILE A 303 24.16 -0.55 3.43
CA ILE A 303 24.17 -0.51 4.90
C ILE A 303 23.10 -1.46 5.45
N SER A 304 21.87 -1.34 4.98
CA SER A 304 20.76 -2.18 5.43
C SER A 304 19.73 -2.35 4.31
N ARG A 305 18.95 -3.43 4.39
CA ARG A 305 17.76 -3.67 3.56
C ARG A 305 16.67 -4.24 4.42
N THR A 306 15.51 -3.60 4.43
CA THR A 306 14.30 -4.08 5.10
C THR A 306 13.24 -4.44 4.06
N ILE A 307 12.75 -5.67 4.08
CA ILE A 307 11.73 -6.16 3.15
C ILE A 307 10.39 -6.25 3.89
N GLY A 308 9.43 -5.45 3.44
CA GLY A 308 8.05 -5.43 3.94
C GLY A 308 7.09 -6.24 3.07
N ALA A 309 5.79 -6.10 3.35
CA ALA A 309 4.75 -6.80 2.61
C ALA A 309 4.64 -6.34 1.16
N ASP A 310 4.87 -5.06 0.87
CA ASP A 310 4.67 -4.42 -0.44
C ASP A 310 5.81 -3.46 -0.81
N ARG A 311 6.90 -3.44 -0.05
CA ARG A 311 7.99 -2.47 -0.21
C ARG A 311 9.33 -2.96 0.30
N ILE A 312 10.38 -2.33 -0.19
CA ILE A 312 11.75 -2.42 0.32
C ILE A 312 12.17 -1.05 0.84
N VAL A 313 12.91 -1.04 1.94
CA VAL A 313 13.66 0.13 2.41
C VAL A 313 15.14 -0.22 2.35
N ASP A 314 15.87 0.47 1.47
CA ASP A 314 17.31 0.32 1.30
C ASP A 314 18.03 1.52 1.88
N GLU A 315 19.02 1.26 2.74
CA GLU A 315 19.95 2.25 3.24
C GLU A 315 21.33 1.99 2.64
N PHE A 316 21.93 3.02 2.06
CA PHE A 316 23.25 2.91 1.44
C PHE A 316 23.99 4.24 1.49
N ILE A 317 25.31 4.22 1.34
CA ILE A 317 26.11 5.44 1.16
C ILE A 317 26.45 5.56 -0.32
N PHE A 318 26.11 6.72 -0.88
CA PHE A 318 26.56 7.10 -2.21
C PHE A 318 27.85 7.90 -2.10
N CYS A 319 28.88 7.46 -2.80
CA CYS A 319 30.19 8.10 -2.88
C CYS A 319 30.47 8.49 -4.31
N ALA A 320 30.90 9.72 -4.57
CA ALA A 320 31.31 10.13 -5.91
C ALA A 320 32.19 11.39 -5.87
N THR A 321 32.91 11.63 -6.96
CA THR A 321 33.49 12.94 -7.25
C THR A 321 32.52 13.76 -8.12
N HIS A 322 32.25 15.01 -7.75
CA HIS A 322 31.43 15.92 -8.56
C HIS A 322 32.21 16.43 -9.79
N ASP A 323 32.46 15.54 -10.75
CA ASP A 323 33.25 15.75 -11.98
C ASP A 323 32.42 16.12 -13.22
N ARG A 324 31.09 16.02 -13.10
CA ARG A 324 30.08 16.29 -14.13
C ARG A 324 28.80 16.81 -13.46
N GLU A 325 27.87 17.31 -14.26
CA GLU A 325 26.53 17.63 -13.78
C GLU A 325 25.78 16.34 -13.42
N ILE A 326 25.11 16.35 -12.26
CA ILE A 326 24.31 15.24 -11.76
C ILE A 326 22.87 15.74 -11.60
N ASP A 327 22.16 15.93 -12.71
CA ASP A 327 20.87 16.65 -12.77
C ASP A 327 19.86 16.24 -11.70
N TYR A 328 19.75 14.95 -11.40
CA TYR A 328 18.79 14.46 -10.43
C TYR A 328 19.12 14.88 -8.98
N MET A 329 20.40 15.07 -8.66
CA MET A 329 20.91 15.32 -7.30
C MET A 329 21.38 16.77 -7.08
N LEU A 330 22.01 17.36 -8.10
CA LEU A 330 22.66 18.66 -8.08
C LEU A 330 22.24 19.50 -9.30
N PRO A 331 20.91 19.71 -9.52
CA PRO A 331 20.43 20.37 -10.72
C PRO A 331 21.03 21.76 -10.91
N GLY A 332 21.67 22.00 -12.05
CA GLY A 332 22.24 23.30 -12.42
C GLY A 332 23.56 23.66 -11.72
N LEU A 333 24.19 22.74 -11.00
CA LEU A 333 25.51 22.98 -10.39
C LEU A 333 26.63 22.48 -11.28
N ALA A 334 27.56 23.38 -11.61
CA ALA A 334 28.75 23.03 -12.38
C ALA A 334 29.69 22.10 -11.57
N PRO A 335 30.44 21.21 -12.25
CA PRO A 335 31.40 20.32 -11.60
C PRO A 335 32.37 21.08 -10.70
N THR A 336 32.49 20.64 -9.45
CA THR A 336 33.40 21.26 -8.47
C THR A 336 34.69 20.46 -8.29
N GLY A 337 34.75 19.23 -8.81
CA GLY A 337 35.87 18.31 -8.65
C GLY A 337 36.06 17.79 -7.22
N LYS A 338 35.10 18.06 -6.33
CA LYS A 338 35.16 17.63 -4.93
C LYS A 338 34.49 16.28 -4.75
N TYR A 339 35.14 15.45 -3.95
CA TYR A 339 34.60 14.17 -3.49
C TYR A 339 33.55 14.40 -2.38
N PHE A 340 32.49 13.62 -2.40
CA PHE A 340 31.46 13.61 -1.36
C PHE A 340 30.96 12.20 -1.07
N GLU A 341 30.49 12.00 0.16
CA GLU A 341 29.79 10.80 0.61
C GLU A 341 28.51 11.22 1.32
N ILE A 342 27.40 10.56 1.01
CA ILE A 342 26.13 10.87 1.63
C ILE A 342 25.31 9.60 1.90
N PRO A 343 24.79 9.43 3.14
CA PRO A 343 23.73 8.47 3.39
C PRO A 343 22.51 8.73 2.52
N MET A 344 22.03 7.70 1.88
CA MET A 344 20.80 7.69 1.11
C MET A 344 19.86 6.61 1.66
N LEU A 345 18.56 6.91 1.60
CA LEU A 345 17.50 5.97 1.91
C LEU A 345 16.54 5.90 0.73
N ALA A 346 16.30 4.72 0.20
CA ALA A 346 15.32 4.48 -0.87
C ALA A 346 14.16 3.65 -0.34
N VAL A 347 12.93 4.12 -0.55
CA VAL A 347 11.70 3.37 -0.30
C VAL A 347 11.11 2.96 -1.65
N ILE A 348 11.19 1.67 -1.96
CA ILE A 348 10.74 1.09 -3.22
C ILE A 348 9.42 0.36 -2.95
N CYS A 349 8.33 0.80 -3.55
CA CYS A 349 7.03 0.14 -3.42
C CYS A 349 6.72 -0.71 -4.64
N PHE A 350 6.01 -1.82 -4.43
CA PHE A 350 5.64 -2.79 -5.46
C PHE A 350 4.12 -2.92 -5.57
N ARG A 351 3.67 -3.38 -6.74
CA ARG A 351 2.34 -3.96 -6.94
C ARG A 351 2.52 -5.27 -7.67
N GLY A 352 2.12 -6.35 -7.03
CA GLY A 352 2.42 -7.69 -7.53
C GLY A 352 3.91 -7.89 -7.77
N ASP A 353 4.26 -8.25 -9.01
CA ASP A 353 5.62 -8.52 -9.49
C ASP A 353 6.34 -7.30 -10.10
N LYS A 354 5.81 -6.08 -9.92
CA LYS A 354 6.31 -4.86 -10.56
C LYS A 354 6.56 -3.73 -9.57
N LEU A 355 7.55 -2.90 -9.86
CA LEU A 355 7.79 -1.66 -9.12
C LEU A 355 6.70 -0.64 -9.43
N TYR A 356 6.12 -0.07 -8.38
CA TYR A 356 5.16 1.03 -8.48
C TYR A 356 5.84 2.38 -8.38
N ASN A 357 6.62 2.60 -7.33
CA ASN A 357 7.30 3.86 -7.12
C ASN A 357 8.56 3.75 -6.28
N GLU A 358 9.34 4.83 -6.33
CA GLU A 358 10.53 5.01 -5.53
C GLU A 358 10.51 6.40 -4.87
N HIS A 359 10.82 6.44 -3.58
CA HIS A 359 11.15 7.67 -2.87
C HIS A 359 12.57 7.60 -2.36
N ILE A 360 13.43 8.50 -2.85
CA ILE A 360 14.86 8.48 -2.53
C ILE A 360 15.20 9.75 -1.75
N TYR A 361 15.80 9.56 -0.57
CA TYR A 361 16.09 10.60 0.41
C TYR A 361 17.59 10.73 0.62
N TRP A 362 18.04 11.96 0.87
CA TRP A 362 19.37 12.28 1.38
C TRP A 362 19.35 13.69 2.01
N ASP A 363 20.40 14.05 2.75
CA ASP A 363 20.56 15.43 3.22
C ASP A 363 21.27 16.29 2.18
N GLN A 364 20.49 17.11 1.46
CA GLN A 364 21.03 17.99 0.42
C GLN A 364 22.02 19.01 0.98
N ALA A 365 21.81 19.52 2.20
CA ALA A 365 22.70 20.52 2.78
C ALA A 365 24.10 19.95 3.03
N SER A 366 24.19 18.71 3.53
CA SER A 366 25.46 18.01 3.69
C SER A 366 26.17 17.76 2.35
N VAL A 367 25.45 17.49 1.26
CA VAL A 367 26.06 17.36 -0.07
C VAL A 367 26.61 18.71 -0.53
N LEU A 368 25.82 19.78 -0.44
CA LEU A 368 26.20 21.13 -0.88
C LEU A 368 27.43 21.68 -0.12
N VAL A 369 27.54 21.38 1.18
CA VAL A 369 28.73 21.72 1.97
C VAL A 369 29.95 20.94 1.47
N GLN A 370 29.83 19.64 1.23
CA GLN A 370 30.94 18.80 0.76
C GLN A 370 31.48 19.24 -0.60
N ILE A 371 30.58 19.59 -1.53
CA ILE A 371 30.98 20.11 -2.85
C ILE A 371 31.36 21.59 -2.83
N GLY A 372 31.21 22.28 -1.68
CA GLY A 372 31.70 23.63 -1.42
C GLY A 372 30.85 24.76 -2.01
N VAL A 373 29.56 24.52 -2.24
CA VAL A 373 28.62 25.56 -2.70
C VAL A 373 27.75 26.12 -1.58
N LEU A 374 27.80 25.51 -0.39
CA LEU A 374 27.18 26.00 0.83
C LEU A 374 28.23 26.20 1.92
N ASP A 375 28.27 27.38 2.53
CA ASP A 375 29.08 27.66 3.73
C ASP A 375 28.36 27.07 4.96
N PRO A 376 28.98 26.13 5.70
CA PRO A 376 28.36 25.53 6.88
C PRO A 376 28.34 26.47 8.10
N THR A 377 28.97 27.65 8.04
CA THR A 377 29.07 28.55 9.18
C THR A 377 27.71 28.94 9.73
N GLY A 378 27.45 28.59 11.01
CA GLY A 378 26.19 28.88 11.69
C GLY A 378 25.05 27.91 11.36
N LEU A 379 25.27 26.88 10.54
CA LEU A 379 24.27 25.89 10.17
C LEU A 379 24.49 24.56 10.92
N PRO A 380 23.42 23.82 11.29
CA PRO A 380 23.52 22.54 11.96
C PRO A 380 23.78 21.39 10.97
N ILE A 381 24.87 21.46 10.21
CA ILE A 381 25.20 20.52 9.13
C ILE A 381 26.48 19.74 9.48
N ALA A 382 26.43 18.42 9.34
CA ALA A 382 27.57 17.55 9.64
C ALA A 382 28.42 17.18 8.41
N GLY A 383 27.88 17.35 7.19
CA GLY A 383 28.61 17.06 5.95
C GLY A 383 29.00 15.59 5.86
N ILE A 384 30.25 15.32 5.44
CA ILE A 384 30.76 13.95 5.23
C ILE A 384 30.76 13.08 6.50
N GLN A 385 30.73 13.69 7.69
CA GLN A 385 30.71 12.95 8.96
C GLN A 385 29.43 12.11 9.12
N THR A 386 28.33 12.50 8.45
CA THR A 386 27.09 11.71 8.42
C THR A 386 27.33 10.31 7.86
N ALA A 387 28.03 10.20 6.72
CA ALA A 387 28.40 8.93 6.11
C ALA A 387 29.36 8.11 6.98
N LYS A 388 30.39 8.76 7.55
CA LYS A 388 31.37 8.07 8.39
C LYS A 388 30.74 7.46 9.63
N LYS A 389 29.89 8.20 10.34
CA LYS A 389 29.19 7.75 11.54
C LYS A 389 28.17 6.63 11.27
N MET A 390 27.62 6.57 10.05
CA MET A 390 26.72 5.47 9.66
C MET A 390 27.45 4.14 9.46
N ILE A 391 28.73 4.16 9.05
CA ILE A 391 29.55 2.95 8.90
C ILE A 391 30.17 2.53 10.23
N ASP A 392 30.63 3.51 11.02
CA ASP A 392 31.37 3.27 12.26
C ASP A 392 30.63 3.91 13.44
N GLU A 393 29.89 3.07 14.17
CA GLU A 393 29.15 3.47 15.34
C GLU A 393 30.04 3.90 16.52
N THR A 394 31.35 3.63 16.47
CA THR A 394 32.30 3.99 17.53
C THR A 394 32.74 5.46 17.48
N LEU A 395 32.57 6.14 16.34
CA LEU A 395 32.86 7.56 16.21
C LEU A 395 32.00 8.39 17.17
N PRO A 396 32.52 9.42 17.86
CA PRO A 396 31.70 10.21 18.77
C PRO A 396 30.64 11.03 18.02
N SER A 397 29.53 11.34 18.70
CA SER A 397 28.60 12.38 18.23
C SER A 397 29.32 13.74 18.14
N ASN A 398 28.92 14.59 17.20
CA ASN A 398 29.49 15.94 17.07
C ASN A 398 29.01 16.88 18.19
N GLU A 399 29.56 18.10 18.20
CA GLU A 399 29.28 19.12 19.22
C GLU A 399 28.13 20.08 18.84
N LEU A 400 27.32 19.77 17.81
CA LEU A 400 26.23 20.65 17.38
C LEU A 400 25.15 20.83 18.46
N MET A 401 24.97 19.82 19.32
CA MET A 401 24.11 19.90 20.51
C MET A 401 24.80 20.65 21.66
N LYS A 402 24.97 21.97 21.54
CA LYS A 402 25.63 22.80 22.57
C LYS A 402 25.04 22.66 23.97
N ASN A 403 23.74 22.32 24.07
CA ASN A 403 23.06 22.14 25.34
C ASN A 403 23.29 20.75 25.97
N TRP A 404 24.09 19.88 25.36
CA TRP A 404 24.41 18.53 25.88
C TRP A 404 24.96 18.59 27.31
N ALA A 405 25.87 19.53 27.58
CA ALA A 405 26.46 19.76 28.90
C ALA A 405 25.41 20.08 29.99
N SER A 406 24.23 20.59 29.64
CA SER A 406 23.15 20.86 30.61
C SER A 406 22.55 19.59 31.24
N SER A 407 22.91 18.42 30.71
CA SER A 407 22.50 17.11 31.21
C SER A 407 23.57 16.41 32.05
N GLU A 408 24.80 16.93 32.12
CA GLU A 408 25.86 16.34 32.92
C GLU A 408 25.46 16.27 34.40
N GLY A 409 25.61 15.08 34.99
CA GLY A 409 25.28 14.81 36.39
C GLY A 409 23.78 14.69 36.70
N LYS A 410 22.88 14.80 35.71
CA LYS A 410 21.46 14.42 35.91
C LYS A 410 21.34 12.90 36.03
N PRO A 411 20.38 12.37 36.81
CA PRO A 411 20.12 10.94 36.88
C PRO A 411 19.80 10.38 35.49
N ILE A 412 20.35 9.20 35.18
CA ILE A 412 20.05 8.41 33.98
C ILE A 412 19.08 7.30 34.34
#